data_AF-A0A6J1I930-F1
#
_entry.id   AF-A0A6J1I930-F1
#
_cell.length_a   1.000
_cell.length_b   1.000
_cell.length_c   1.000
_cell.angle_alpha   90.00
_cell.angle_beta   90.00
_cell.angle_gamma   90.00
#
_symmetry.space_group_name_H-M   'P 1'
#
loop_
_entity.id
_entity.type
_entity.pdbx_description
1 polymer ?
#
loop_
_entity_poly.entity_id
_entity_poly.type
_entity_poly.pdbx_seq_one_letter_code
_entity_poly.pdbx_strand_id
1 'polypeptide(L)'
;MDKKLLDYTLVSSGLLLMLTYHIWLLHRILTYPNKTVIGINAMNRRLWVQAMMDNAPNNGVLAVQTLRNNIMASTLLASTAIMLCSLIAVLMTSGGGGGSGQSQSPLAVLGDRSQFSFSFSVKFFAILVCFLVAFLFNVQSIRYYSHASILINTPCRKGLIDDRHQRGLTADYVATTVNRGSYFWSLGLRAFYFSFPLLLWIFGAIPMFLSSVLLVFMLYFLDVSFEFCCAEGNSAYLPQRDEEEEIGK
;
A
#
# COMPACT_ATOMS: atom_id res chain seq x y z
N MET A 1 -29.18 -6.59 26.82
CA MET A 1 -29.19 -6.92 25.38
C MET A 1 -28.42 -5.88 24.57
N ASP A 2 -28.39 -4.64 25.07
CA ASP A 2 -27.88 -3.45 24.38
C ASP A 2 -26.37 -3.44 24.12
N LYS A 3 -25.55 -4.00 25.03
CA LYS A 3 -24.09 -4.03 24.86
C LYS A 3 -23.63 -4.91 23.68
N LYS A 4 -24.25 -6.09 23.49
CA LYS A 4 -23.95 -6.97 22.35
C LYS A 4 -24.40 -6.37 21.02
N LEU A 5 -25.54 -5.66 21.02
CA LEU A 5 -26.03 -4.96 19.84
C LEU A 5 -25.10 -3.79 19.48
N LEU A 6 -24.68 -3.02 20.50
CA LEU A 6 -23.74 -1.92 20.36
C LEU A 6 -22.40 -2.40 19.78
N ASP A 7 -21.82 -3.46 20.34
CA ASP A 7 -20.56 -4.02 19.86
C ASP A 7 -20.68 -4.52 18.41
N TYR A 8 -21.79 -5.18 18.06
CA TYR A 8 -22.02 -5.63 16.68
C TYR A 8 -22.19 -4.46 15.70
N THR A 9 -22.93 -3.43 16.10
CA THR A 9 -23.11 -2.21 15.28
C THR A 9 -21.80 -1.43 15.13
N LEU A 10 -20.96 -1.34 16.16
CA LEU A 10 -19.66 -0.65 16.08
C LEU A 10 -18.68 -1.39 15.16
N VAL A 11 -18.61 -2.73 15.28
CA VAL A 11 -17.74 -3.55 14.42
C VAL A 11 -18.22 -3.52 12.97
N SER A 12 -19.53 -3.69 12.74
CA SER A 12 -20.12 -3.64 11.41
C SER A 12 -19.96 -2.26 10.77
N SER A 13 -20.23 -1.18 11.52
CA SER A 13 -20.02 0.18 11.03
C SER A 13 -18.55 0.49 10.75
N GLY A 14 -17.62 0.08 11.61
CA GLY A 14 -16.18 0.27 11.39
C GLY A 14 -15.67 -0.47 10.15
N LEU A 15 -16.12 -1.72 9.93
CA LEU A 15 -15.82 -2.47 8.71
C LEU A 15 -16.46 -1.81 7.47
N LEU A 16 -17.72 -1.38 7.57
CA LEU A 16 -18.43 -0.71 6.48
C LEU A 16 -17.71 0.59 6.08
N LEU A 17 -17.31 1.40 7.06
CA LEU A 17 -16.58 2.66 6.84
C LEU A 17 -15.27 2.41 6.07
N MET A 18 -14.53 1.36 6.45
CA MET A 18 -13.32 0.96 5.75
C MET A 18 -13.60 0.47 4.33
N LEU A 19 -14.65 -0.33 4.15
CA LEU A 19 -15.00 -0.92 2.87
C LEU A 19 -15.51 0.17 1.92
N THR A 20 -16.34 1.09 2.39
CA THR A 20 -16.79 2.27 1.65
C THR A 20 -15.61 3.18 1.31
N TYR A 21 -14.65 3.41 2.21
CA TYR A 21 -13.45 4.19 1.91
C TYR A 21 -12.61 3.55 0.80
N HIS A 22 -12.37 2.23 0.87
CA HIS A 22 -11.59 1.52 -0.14
C HIS A 22 -12.32 1.41 -1.48
N ILE A 23 -13.65 1.24 -1.49
CA ILE A 23 -14.47 1.27 -2.70
C ILE A 23 -14.46 2.68 -3.31
N TRP A 24 -14.64 3.73 -2.50
CA TRP A 24 -14.60 5.11 -2.98
C TRP A 24 -13.21 5.46 -3.52
N LEU A 25 -12.14 5.03 -2.85
CA LEU A 25 -10.77 5.22 -3.30
C LEU A 25 -10.53 4.46 -4.62
N LEU A 26 -10.95 3.21 -4.72
CA LEU A 26 -10.85 2.41 -5.95
C LEU A 26 -11.64 3.06 -7.09
N HIS A 27 -12.86 3.52 -6.81
CA HIS A 27 -13.69 4.22 -7.77
C HIS A 27 -13.03 5.53 -8.21
N ARG A 28 -12.45 6.31 -7.29
CA ARG A 28 -11.73 7.55 -7.62
C ARG A 28 -10.47 7.30 -8.45
N ILE A 29 -9.72 6.23 -8.17
CA ILE A 29 -8.54 5.80 -8.94
C ILE A 29 -8.94 5.38 -10.36
N LEU A 30 -10.05 4.65 -10.52
CA LEU A 30 -10.52 4.16 -11.81
C LEU A 30 -11.19 5.27 -12.65
N THR A 31 -11.97 6.16 -12.03
CA THR A 31 -12.75 7.18 -12.73
C THR A 31 -11.93 8.44 -13.02
N TYR A 32 -10.95 8.81 -12.18
CA TYR A 32 -10.13 10.02 -12.36
C TYR A 32 -8.62 9.75 -12.19
N PRO A 33 -8.00 8.99 -13.11
CA PRO A 33 -6.57 8.71 -13.02
C PRO A 33 -5.71 9.98 -13.03
N ASN A 34 -6.09 11.03 -13.77
CA ASN A 34 -5.27 12.25 -13.91
C ASN A 34 -5.40 13.27 -12.77
N LYS A 35 -6.36 13.11 -11.85
CA LYS A 35 -6.51 14.00 -10.69
C LYS A 35 -6.04 13.39 -9.38
N THR A 36 -5.74 12.09 -9.37
CA THR A 36 -5.32 11.40 -8.14
C THR A 36 -3.81 11.40 -8.00
N VAL A 37 -3.32 11.52 -6.77
CA VAL A 37 -1.88 11.40 -6.40
C VAL A 37 -1.23 10.18 -7.02
N ILE A 38 -1.98 9.08 -7.10
CA ILE A 38 -1.51 7.79 -7.64
C ILE A 38 -1.22 7.90 -9.13
N GLY A 39 -2.05 8.61 -9.89
CA GLY A 39 -1.83 8.84 -11.32
C GLY A 39 -0.79 9.91 -11.62
N ILE A 40 -0.71 10.99 -10.84
CA ILE A 40 0.36 11.99 -10.98
C ILE A 40 1.72 11.35 -10.68
N ASN A 41 1.83 10.57 -9.60
CA ASN A 41 3.06 9.85 -9.28
C ASN A 41 3.39 8.78 -10.35
N ALA A 42 2.37 8.17 -10.95
CA ALA A 42 2.56 7.27 -12.08
C ALA A 42 3.07 7.99 -13.34
N MET A 43 2.63 9.22 -13.59
CA MET A 43 3.12 10.07 -14.68
C MET A 43 4.56 10.54 -14.42
N ASN A 44 4.85 11.03 -13.21
CA ASN A 44 6.19 11.44 -12.81
C ASN A 44 7.19 10.27 -12.91
N ARG A 45 6.79 9.05 -12.51
CA ARG A 45 7.60 7.85 -12.72
C ARG A 45 7.81 7.52 -14.20
N ARG A 46 6.81 7.72 -15.05
CA ARG A 46 6.95 7.55 -16.51
C ARG A 46 7.98 8.52 -17.09
N LEU A 47 7.88 9.80 -16.75
CA LEU A 47 8.84 10.83 -17.17
C LEU A 47 10.24 10.55 -16.63
N TRP A 48 10.35 10.12 -15.37
CA TRP A 48 11.62 9.72 -14.76
C TRP A 48 12.27 8.54 -15.49
N VAL A 49 11.51 7.49 -15.82
CA VAL A 49 12.03 6.34 -16.57
C VAL A 49 12.51 6.77 -17.96
N GLN A 50 11.75 7.60 -18.67
CA GLN A 50 12.15 8.13 -19.97
C GLN A 50 13.47 8.91 -19.87
N ALA A 51 13.59 9.82 -18.90
CA ALA A 51 14.81 10.60 -18.65
C ALA A 51 16.02 9.73 -18.30
N MET A 52 15.82 8.65 -17.52
CA MET A 52 16.90 7.72 -17.19
C MET A 52 17.34 6.85 -18.37
N MET A 53 16.42 6.48 -19.25
CA MET A 53 16.73 5.67 -20.44
C MET A 53 17.32 6.51 -21.59
N ASP A 54 17.01 7.80 -21.69
CA ASP A 54 17.61 8.70 -22.66
C ASP A 54 19.10 8.91 -22.38
N ASN A 55 19.49 8.99 -21.11
CA ASN A 55 20.87 9.10 -20.62
C ASN A 55 21.41 7.81 -19.98
N ALA A 56 21.01 6.64 -20.52
CA ALA A 56 21.36 5.31 -19.99
C ALA A 56 22.84 5.11 -19.55
N PRO A 57 23.88 5.54 -20.30
CA PRO A 57 25.26 5.29 -19.90
C PRO A 57 25.69 6.01 -18.61
N ASN A 58 25.09 7.17 -18.29
CA ASN A 58 25.40 7.92 -17.07
C ASN A 58 24.42 7.61 -15.93
N ASN A 59 23.15 7.36 -16.28
CA ASN A 59 22.05 7.28 -15.31
C ASN A 59 21.59 5.86 -14.99
N GLY A 60 22.05 4.84 -15.71
CA GLY A 60 21.65 3.45 -15.49
C GLY A 60 21.92 2.96 -14.06
N VAL A 61 23.07 3.32 -13.48
CA VAL A 61 23.43 2.96 -12.10
C VAL A 61 22.47 3.60 -11.09
N LEU A 62 22.16 4.88 -11.24
CA LEU A 62 21.21 5.60 -10.37
C LEU A 62 19.81 4.97 -10.42
N ALA A 63 19.38 4.57 -11.62
CA ALA A 63 18.08 3.94 -11.81
C ALA A 63 18.01 2.56 -11.14
N VAL A 64 19.04 1.72 -11.30
CA VAL A 64 19.15 0.43 -10.61
C VAL A 64 19.18 0.62 -9.11
N GLN A 65 19.96 1.57 -8.62
CA GLN A 65 20.08 1.83 -7.19
C GLN A 65 18.74 2.25 -6.57
N THR A 66 17.98 3.10 -7.28
CA THR A 66 16.62 3.50 -6.88
C THR A 66 15.69 2.29 -6.82
N LEU A 67 15.72 1.43 -7.84
CA LEU A 67 14.91 0.20 -7.86
C LEU A 67 15.31 -0.78 -6.75
N ARG A 68 16.60 -0.92 -6.45
CA ARG A 68 17.09 -1.74 -5.34
C ARG A 68 16.64 -1.22 -3.98
N ASN A 69 16.59 0.10 -3.79
CA ASN A 69 16.04 0.70 -2.58
C ASN A 69 14.54 0.35 -2.42
N ASN A 70 13.77 0.45 -3.50
CA ASN A 70 12.35 0.06 -3.49
C ASN A 70 12.14 -1.44 -3.24
N ILE A 71 13.02 -2.29 -3.77
CA ILE A 71 13.04 -3.74 -3.47
C ILE A 71 13.33 -3.94 -1.98
N MET A 72 14.35 -3.29 -1.42
CA MET A 72 14.70 -3.39 -0.01
C MET A 72 13.51 -2.98 0.89
N ALA A 73 12.87 -1.85 0.60
CA ALA A 73 11.68 -1.40 1.33
C ALA A 73 10.52 -2.42 1.25
N SER A 74 10.26 -2.97 0.06
CA SER A 74 9.24 -4.01 -0.13
C SER A 74 9.60 -5.29 0.63
N THR A 75 10.87 -5.68 0.67
CA THR A 75 11.35 -6.86 1.40
C THR A 75 11.20 -6.68 2.91
N LEU A 76 11.55 -5.51 3.46
CA LEU A 76 11.33 -5.21 4.87
C LEU A 76 9.85 -5.35 5.24
N LEU A 77 8.95 -4.78 4.44
CA LEU A 77 7.51 -4.94 4.64
C LEU A 77 7.06 -6.40 4.50
N ALA A 78 7.55 -7.15 3.51
CA ALA A 78 7.22 -8.57 3.38
C ALA A 78 7.70 -9.39 4.60
N SER A 79 8.93 -9.16 5.07
CA SER A 79 9.48 -9.83 6.25
C SER A 79 8.70 -9.51 7.52
N THR A 80 8.32 -8.24 7.73
CA THR A 80 7.48 -7.88 8.87
C THR A 80 6.09 -8.54 8.79
N ALA A 81 5.48 -8.63 7.60
CA ALA A 81 4.18 -9.26 7.42
C ALA A 81 4.23 -10.75 7.80
N ILE A 82 5.22 -11.49 7.30
CA ILE A 82 5.34 -12.93 7.59
C ILE A 82 5.72 -13.19 9.06
N MET A 83 6.55 -12.32 9.67
CA MET A 83 6.84 -12.39 11.10
C MET A 83 5.56 -12.22 11.94
N LEU A 84 4.71 -11.26 11.58
CA LEU A 84 3.42 -11.04 12.26
C LEU A 84 2.44 -12.19 12.02
N CYS A 85 2.38 -12.76 10.80
CA CYS A 85 1.63 -14.00 10.54
C CYS A 85 2.08 -15.13 11.46
N SER A 86 3.39 -15.34 11.61
CA SER A 86 3.96 -16.37 12.49
C SER A 86 3.59 -16.11 13.96
N LEU A 87 3.73 -14.88 14.44
CA LEU A 87 3.34 -14.49 15.79
C LEU A 87 1.86 -14.79 16.05
N ILE A 88 0.97 -14.42 15.13
CA ILE A 88 -0.46 -14.69 15.22
C ILE A 88 -0.74 -16.19 15.22
N ALA A 89 -0.08 -16.96 14.36
CA ALA A 89 -0.25 -18.41 14.32
C ALA A 89 0.16 -19.06 15.65
N VAL A 90 1.26 -18.61 16.28
CA VAL A 90 1.70 -19.08 17.60
C VAL A 90 0.71 -18.69 18.70
N LEU A 91 0.16 -17.47 18.67
CA LEU A 91 -0.88 -17.05 19.62
C LEU A 91 -2.15 -17.90 19.50
N MET A 92 -2.52 -18.31 18.28
CA MET A 92 -3.66 -19.20 18.05
C MET A 92 -3.41 -20.62 18.58
N THR A 93 -2.22 -21.17 18.39
CA THR A 93 -1.90 -22.53 18.84
C THR A 93 -1.67 -22.60 20.36
N SER A 94 -1.03 -21.57 20.95
CA SER A 94 -0.81 -21.51 22.40
C SER A 94 -2.09 -21.21 23.20
N GLY A 95 -3.03 -20.43 22.65
CA GLY A 95 -4.31 -20.13 23.30
C GLY A 95 -5.35 -21.26 23.21
N GLY A 96 -5.18 -22.23 22.31
CA GLY A 96 -6.18 -23.25 21.95
C GLY A 96 -6.13 -24.57 22.72
N GLY A 97 -5.05 -24.89 23.43
CA GLY A 97 -5.00 -26.05 24.32
C GLY A 97 -3.70 -26.83 24.32
N GLY A 98 -3.10 -26.96 25.50
CA GLY A 98 -2.16 -28.05 25.85
C GLY A 98 -0.83 -27.58 26.44
N GLY A 99 -0.75 -27.42 27.77
CA GLY A 99 0.53 -27.28 28.47
C GLY A 99 0.50 -26.68 29.88
N SER A 100 -0.12 -27.37 30.84
CA SER A 100 0.20 -27.41 32.28
C SER A 100 0.85 -26.19 32.99
N GLY A 101 0.09 -25.52 33.86
CA GLY A 101 0.62 -24.72 34.96
C GLY A 101 -0.34 -23.64 35.49
N GLN A 102 -1.13 -23.98 36.51
CA GLN A 102 -1.72 -23.07 37.53
C GLN A 102 -2.01 -21.62 37.10
N SER A 103 -3.27 -21.19 36.97
CA SER A 103 -3.99 -20.65 38.13
C SER A 103 -5.51 -20.70 37.94
N GLN A 104 -6.18 -21.13 39.01
CA GLN A 104 -7.60 -21.36 39.14
C GLN A 104 -8.40 -20.05 39.05
N SER A 105 -9.50 -20.06 38.29
CA SER A 105 -10.68 -19.28 38.65
C SER A 105 -11.88 -20.24 38.65
N PRO A 106 -12.65 -20.38 39.75
CA PRO A 106 -13.75 -21.34 39.83
C PRO A 106 -15.00 -20.93 39.02
N LEU A 107 -14.91 -19.86 38.22
CA LEU A 107 -16.06 -19.25 37.53
C LEU A 107 -16.13 -19.61 36.04
N ALA A 108 -15.49 -20.70 35.60
CA ALA A 108 -15.60 -21.21 34.24
C ALA A 108 -16.54 -22.43 34.21
N VAL A 109 -17.80 -22.20 34.57
CA VAL A 109 -18.91 -23.15 34.40
C VAL A 109 -19.11 -23.40 32.90
N LEU A 110 -18.46 -24.45 32.40
CA LEU A 110 -18.97 -25.58 31.60
C LEU A 110 -20.05 -25.38 30.50
N GLY A 111 -20.33 -24.18 30.00
CA GLY A 111 -21.36 -23.96 28.97
C GLY A 111 -20.94 -23.23 27.69
N ASP A 112 -19.95 -22.33 27.75
CA ASP A 112 -19.77 -21.31 26.68
C ASP A 112 -18.33 -21.18 26.15
N ARG A 113 -17.47 -22.16 26.48
CA ARG A 113 -16.06 -22.19 26.03
C ARG A 113 -15.93 -22.30 24.51
N SER A 114 -16.93 -22.91 23.85
CA SER A 114 -16.96 -23.08 22.38
C SER A 114 -17.22 -21.76 21.64
N GLN A 115 -18.20 -20.96 22.07
CA GLN A 115 -18.56 -19.70 21.39
C GLN A 115 -17.51 -18.60 21.58
N PHE A 116 -16.89 -18.54 22.77
CA PHE A 116 -15.80 -17.61 23.05
C PHE A 116 -14.54 -17.96 22.24
N SER A 117 -14.17 -19.25 22.18
CA SER A 117 -13.04 -19.71 21.35
C SER A 117 -13.28 -19.52 19.84
N PHE A 118 -14.52 -19.71 19.37
CA PHE A 118 -14.85 -19.49 17.95
C PHE A 118 -14.72 -18.01 17.56
N SER A 119 -15.22 -17.10 18.39
CA SER A 119 -15.14 -15.65 18.15
C SER A 119 -13.69 -15.14 18.14
N PHE A 120 -12.83 -15.68 19.01
CA PHE A 120 -11.40 -15.33 19.05
C PHE A 120 -10.69 -15.88 17.80
N SER A 121 -10.89 -17.16 17.46
CA SER A 121 -10.27 -17.79 16.28
C SER A 121 -10.59 -17.06 14.97
N VAL A 122 -11.83 -16.59 14.80
CA VAL A 122 -12.22 -15.80 13.61
C VAL A 122 -11.46 -14.47 13.53
N LYS A 123 -11.23 -13.79 14.67
CA LYS A 123 -10.45 -12.54 14.70
C LYS A 123 -9.00 -12.76 14.28
N PHE A 124 -8.31 -13.76 14.85
CA PHE A 124 -6.92 -14.05 14.47
C PHE A 124 -6.79 -14.53 13.04
N PHE A 125 -7.74 -15.35 12.57
CA PHE A 125 -7.76 -15.78 11.17
C PHE A 125 -7.92 -14.58 10.22
N ALA A 126 -8.80 -13.63 10.53
CA ALA A 126 -8.96 -12.41 9.73
C ALA A 126 -7.68 -11.56 9.69
N ILE A 127 -6.99 -11.40 10.82
CA ILE A 127 -5.72 -10.67 10.90
C ILE A 127 -4.62 -11.41 10.11
N LEU A 128 -4.55 -12.73 10.22
CA LEU A 128 -3.60 -13.56 9.48
C LEU A 128 -3.80 -13.42 7.97
N VAL A 129 -5.04 -13.53 7.49
CA VAL A 129 -5.36 -13.34 6.06
C VAL A 129 -4.97 -11.94 5.60
N CYS A 130 -5.23 -10.91 6.41
CA CYS A 130 -4.85 -9.54 6.10
C CYS A 130 -3.32 -9.38 5.93
N PHE A 131 -2.52 -9.92 6.86
CA PHE A 131 -1.06 -9.87 6.74
C PHE A 131 -0.52 -10.73 5.60
N LEU A 132 -1.15 -11.88 5.31
CA LEU A 132 -0.79 -12.71 4.16
C LEU A 132 -1.03 -11.97 2.84
N VAL A 133 -2.15 -11.26 2.71
CA VAL A 133 -2.44 -10.41 1.55
C VAL A 133 -1.39 -9.30 1.42
N ALA A 134 -1.03 -8.63 2.52
CA ALA A 134 0.03 -7.62 2.54
C ALA A 134 1.38 -8.22 2.10
N PHE A 135 1.72 -9.41 2.57
CA PHE A 135 2.91 -10.16 2.17
C PHE A 135 2.92 -10.44 0.66
N LEU A 136 1.84 -11.00 0.12
CA LEU A 136 1.74 -11.35 -1.30
C LEU A 136 1.88 -10.13 -2.21
N PHE A 137 1.27 -8.99 -1.84
CA PHE A 137 1.43 -7.75 -2.61
C PHE A 137 2.87 -7.21 -2.57
N ASN A 138 3.54 -7.26 -1.41
CA ASN A 138 4.95 -6.88 -1.32
C ASN A 138 5.86 -7.82 -2.14
N VAL A 139 5.58 -9.13 -2.17
CA VAL A 139 6.31 -10.08 -3.02
C VAL A 139 6.11 -9.79 -4.51
N GLN A 140 4.90 -9.44 -4.93
CA GLN A 140 4.63 -9.05 -6.32
C GLN A 140 5.37 -7.74 -6.68
N SER A 141 5.39 -6.76 -5.77
CA SER A 141 6.19 -5.54 -5.93
C SER A 141 7.67 -5.86 -6.19
N ILE A 142 8.28 -6.73 -5.37
CA ILE A 142 9.68 -7.17 -5.54
C ILE A 142 9.92 -7.77 -6.93
N ARG A 143 9.00 -8.64 -7.39
CA ARG A 143 9.09 -9.26 -8.72
C ARG A 143 9.11 -8.20 -9.83
N TYR A 144 8.17 -7.27 -9.83
CA TYR A 144 8.09 -6.22 -10.86
C TYR A 144 9.29 -5.28 -10.82
N TYR A 145 9.76 -4.86 -9.64
CA TYR A 145 10.96 -4.04 -9.54
C TYR A 145 12.23 -4.76 -9.98
N SER A 146 12.34 -6.07 -9.68
CA SER A 146 13.45 -6.89 -10.16
C SER A 146 13.47 -6.95 -11.69
N HIS A 147 12.32 -7.24 -12.32
CA HIS A 147 12.21 -7.21 -13.79
C HIS A 147 12.53 -5.83 -14.37
N ALA A 148 12.03 -4.75 -13.77
CA ALA A 148 12.33 -3.40 -14.21
C ALA A 148 13.84 -3.08 -14.10
N SER A 149 14.53 -3.57 -13.07
CA SER A 149 15.96 -3.32 -12.86
C SER A 149 16.86 -3.98 -13.91
N ILE A 150 16.42 -5.11 -14.46
CA ILE A 150 17.09 -5.77 -15.58
C ILE A 150 16.77 -5.03 -16.88
N LEU A 151 15.50 -4.70 -17.08
CA LEU A 151 15.01 -4.09 -18.32
C LEU A 151 15.57 -2.68 -18.55
N ILE A 152 15.78 -1.90 -17.49
CA ILE A 152 16.32 -0.52 -17.58
C ILE A 152 17.78 -0.46 -18.06
N ASN A 153 18.55 -1.55 -17.91
CA ASN A 153 19.93 -1.65 -18.41
C ASN A 153 20.03 -2.43 -19.71
N THR A 154 18.93 -2.92 -20.27
CA THR A 154 18.98 -3.69 -21.50
C THR A 154 19.30 -2.73 -22.65
N PRO A 155 20.45 -2.87 -23.34
CA PRO A 155 20.80 -1.97 -24.42
C PRO A 155 19.75 -2.10 -25.53
N CYS A 156 19.08 -1.00 -25.85
CA CYS A 156 18.22 -0.94 -27.03
C CYS A 156 19.09 -1.26 -28.24
N ARG A 157 18.71 -2.31 -28.99
CA ARG A 157 19.43 -2.76 -30.18
C ARG A 157 19.43 -1.63 -31.22
N LYS A 158 20.52 -0.87 -31.27
CA LYS A 158 20.81 0.08 -32.35
C LYS A 158 20.87 -0.69 -33.66
N GLY A 159 20.05 -0.29 -34.64
CA GLY A 159 20.37 -0.59 -36.04
C GLY A 159 19.34 -1.30 -36.91
N LEU A 160 18.07 -1.46 -36.51
CA LEU A 160 17.03 -1.84 -37.47
C LEU A 160 15.69 -1.17 -37.13
N ILE A 161 15.30 -0.22 -37.99
CA ILE A 161 14.03 0.53 -38.01
C ILE A 161 13.94 1.63 -36.94
N ASP A 162 13.63 2.86 -37.40
CA ASP A 162 13.31 4.08 -36.64
C ASP A 162 13.64 4.02 -35.13
N ASP A 163 14.94 4.16 -34.82
CA ASP A 163 15.54 3.98 -33.49
C ASP A 163 14.83 4.81 -32.39
N ARG A 164 14.15 5.90 -32.76
CA ARG A 164 13.44 6.78 -31.82
C ARG A 164 12.10 6.18 -31.38
N HIS A 165 11.35 5.56 -32.28
CA HIS A 165 10.06 4.94 -31.97
C HIS A 165 10.23 3.68 -31.11
N GLN A 166 11.20 2.82 -31.44
CA GLN A 166 11.46 1.58 -30.70
C GLN A 166 12.00 1.83 -29.28
N ARG A 167 12.79 2.91 -29.11
CA ARG A 167 13.28 3.35 -27.79
C ARG A 167 12.13 3.89 -26.92
N GLY A 168 11.20 4.64 -27.51
CA GLY A 168 9.99 5.11 -26.84
C GLY A 168 9.09 3.97 -26.35
N LEU A 169 8.87 2.95 -27.19
CA LEU A 169 8.09 1.76 -26.83
C LEU A 169 8.74 0.95 -25.70
N THR A 170 10.07 0.82 -25.73
CA THR A 170 10.81 0.12 -24.66
C THR A 170 10.75 0.89 -23.34
N ALA A 171 10.90 2.22 -23.39
CA ALA A 171 10.81 3.07 -22.20
C ALA A 171 9.41 3.08 -21.58
N ASP A 172 8.34 3.11 -22.40
CA ASP A 172 6.97 3.04 -21.90
C ASP A 172 6.64 1.67 -21.28
N TYR A 173 7.23 0.60 -21.83
CA TYR A 173 7.13 -0.74 -21.24
C TYR A 173 7.86 -0.86 -19.89
N VAL A 174 9.09 -0.34 -19.78
CA VAL A 174 9.82 -0.25 -18.49
C VAL A 174 9.01 0.58 -17.49
N ALA A 175 8.52 1.74 -17.90
CA ALA A 175 7.77 2.64 -17.03
C ALA A 175 6.47 2.01 -16.53
N THR A 176 5.76 1.28 -17.40
CA THR A 176 4.56 0.53 -17.02
C THR A 176 4.90 -0.60 -16.03
N THR A 177 6.04 -1.26 -16.20
CA THR A 177 6.51 -2.29 -15.27
C THR A 177 6.85 -1.70 -13.89
N VAL A 178 7.55 -0.57 -13.85
CA VAL A 178 7.85 0.15 -12.60
C VAL A 178 6.57 0.63 -11.92
N ASN A 179 5.61 1.17 -12.68
CA ASN A 179 4.33 1.61 -12.13
C ASN A 179 3.52 0.45 -11.55
N ARG A 180 3.47 -0.71 -12.21
CA ARG A 180 2.84 -1.91 -11.66
C ARG A 180 3.46 -2.31 -10.33
N GLY A 181 4.79 -2.35 -10.24
CA GLY A 181 5.50 -2.61 -8.99
C GLY A 181 5.12 -1.62 -7.88
N SER A 182 5.07 -0.33 -8.21
CA SER A 182 4.69 0.71 -7.27
C SER A 182 3.23 0.63 -6.82
N TYR A 183 2.31 0.22 -7.68
CA TYR A 183 0.93 -0.03 -7.29
C TYR A 183 0.82 -1.20 -6.30
N PHE A 184 1.51 -2.32 -6.56
CA PHE A 184 1.54 -3.45 -5.63
C PHE A 184 2.17 -3.08 -4.29
N TRP A 185 3.25 -2.30 -4.30
CA TRP A 185 3.88 -1.79 -3.08
C TRP A 185 2.92 -0.92 -2.27
N SER A 186 2.25 0.04 -2.92
CA SER A 186 1.28 0.93 -2.28
C SER A 186 0.07 0.16 -1.74
N LEU A 187 -0.37 -0.88 -2.45
CA LEU A 187 -1.48 -1.74 -2.02
C LEU A 187 -1.08 -2.61 -0.82
N GLY A 188 0.14 -3.15 -0.82
CA GLY A 188 0.71 -3.86 0.32
C GLY A 188 0.82 -2.98 1.56
N LEU A 189 1.28 -1.74 1.41
CA LEU A 189 1.36 -0.76 2.50
C LEU A 189 -0.04 -0.39 3.04
N ARG A 190 -1.02 -0.20 2.17
CA ARG A 190 -2.42 0.04 2.61
C ARG A 190 -3.02 -1.16 3.33
N ALA A 191 -2.73 -2.39 2.88
CA ALA A 191 -3.12 -3.60 3.59
C ALA A 191 -2.47 -3.69 4.99
N PHE A 192 -1.24 -3.20 5.14
CA PHE A 192 -0.59 -3.03 6.45
C PHE A 192 -1.31 -2.01 7.33
N TYR A 193 -1.73 -0.87 6.79
CA TYR A 193 -2.52 0.07 7.58
C TYR A 193 -3.83 -0.57 8.05
N PHE A 194 -4.51 -1.28 7.16
CA PHE A 194 -5.77 -1.96 7.47
C PHE A 194 -5.64 -3.04 8.56
N SER A 195 -4.46 -3.64 8.75
CA SER A 195 -4.26 -4.62 9.81
C SER A 195 -4.27 -4.02 11.23
N PHE A 196 -3.98 -2.72 11.39
CA PHE A 196 -3.99 -2.07 12.71
C PHE A 196 -5.38 -2.08 13.38
N PRO A 197 -6.48 -1.66 12.72
CA PRO A 197 -7.82 -1.80 13.29
C PRO A 197 -8.18 -3.24 13.65
N LEU A 198 -7.78 -4.21 12.83
CA LEU A 198 -8.04 -5.62 13.11
C LEU A 198 -7.26 -6.11 14.33
N LEU A 199 -6.03 -5.64 14.56
CA LEU A 199 -5.30 -5.90 15.80
C LEU A 199 -5.99 -5.26 17.01
N LEU A 200 -6.45 -4.01 16.89
CA LEU A 200 -7.16 -3.31 17.96
C LEU A 200 -8.53 -3.94 18.29
N TRP A 201 -9.12 -4.65 17.33
CA TRP A 201 -10.33 -5.44 17.53
C TRP A 201 -10.18 -6.60 18.54
N ILE A 202 -8.94 -7.01 18.84
CA ILE A 202 -8.65 -7.96 19.92
C ILE A 202 -9.01 -7.33 21.28
N PHE A 203 -8.73 -6.03 21.47
CA PHE A 203 -8.98 -5.32 22.74
C PHE A 203 -10.43 -4.87 22.92
N GLY A 204 -11.21 -4.74 21.84
CA GLY A 204 -12.64 -4.42 21.89
C GLY A 204 -13.17 -3.70 20.65
N ALA A 205 -14.47 -3.45 20.62
CA ALA A 205 -15.13 -2.73 19.52
C ALA A 205 -14.80 -1.22 19.51
N ILE A 206 -14.66 -0.62 20.70
CA ILE A 206 -14.33 0.81 20.86
C ILE A 206 -12.95 1.18 20.27
N PRO A 207 -11.83 0.52 20.64
CA PRO A 207 -10.53 0.84 20.05
C PRO A 207 -10.49 0.54 18.55
N MET A 208 -11.18 -0.51 18.08
CA MET A 208 -11.32 -0.79 16.64
C MET A 208 -11.96 0.39 15.91
N PHE A 209 -13.11 0.88 16.38
CA PHE A 209 -13.81 1.99 15.74
C PHE A 209 -12.95 3.27 15.71
N LEU A 210 -12.35 3.64 16.84
CA LEU A 210 -11.49 4.82 16.93
C LEU A 210 -10.30 4.71 15.96
N SER A 211 -9.66 3.54 15.90
CA SER A 211 -8.55 3.31 14.97
C SER A 211 -8.97 3.34 13.50
N SER A 212 -10.20 2.89 13.18
CA SER A 212 -10.74 3.00 11.82
C SER A 212 -10.94 4.46 11.42
N VAL A 213 -11.47 5.30 12.31
CA VAL A 213 -11.64 6.74 12.05
C VAL A 213 -10.28 7.42 11.87
N LEU A 214 -9.33 7.14 12.76
CA LEU A 214 -7.97 7.69 12.67
C LEU A 214 -7.26 7.27 11.38
N LEU A 215 -7.41 6.01 10.97
CA LEU A 215 -6.81 5.52 9.73
C LEU A 215 -7.43 6.19 8.51
N VAL A 216 -8.76 6.33 8.47
CA VAL A 216 -9.43 7.06 7.37
C VAL A 216 -8.97 8.52 7.33
N PHE A 217 -8.85 9.17 8.49
CA PHE A 217 -8.32 10.53 8.57
C PHE A 217 -6.87 10.62 8.07
N MET A 218 -6.01 9.69 8.49
CA MET A 218 -4.61 9.64 8.08
C MET A 218 -4.45 9.33 6.59
N LEU A 219 -5.21 8.38 6.04
CA LEU A 219 -5.20 8.08 4.61
C LEU A 219 -5.78 9.24 3.78
N TYR A 220 -6.82 9.90 4.29
CA TYR A 220 -7.36 11.10 3.66
C TYR A 220 -6.30 12.21 3.62
N PHE A 221 -5.63 12.47 4.74
CA PHE A 221 -4.55 13.46 4.79
C PHE A 221 -3.38 13.09 3.88
N LEU A 222 -3.01 11.81 3.80
CA LEU A 222 -1.98 11.34 2.88
C LEU A 222 -2.40 11.55 1.42
N ASP A 223 -3.64 11.21 1.06
CA ASP A 223 -4.13 11.39 -0.30
C ASP A 223 -4.34 12.88 -0.65
N VAL A 224 -4.63 13.76 0.31
CA VAL A 224 -4.87 15.21 0.09
C VAL A 224 -3.60 16.06 0.18
N SER A 225 -2.70 15.81 1.14
CA SER A 225 -1.47 16.59 1.31
C SER A 225 -0.55 16.47 0.09
N PHE A 226 -0.56 15.31 -0.56
CA PHE A 226 0.16 15.11 -1.82
C PHE A 226 -0.53 15.80 -3.02
N GLU A 227 -1.86 16.00 -3.00
CA GLU A 227 -2.53 16.88 -3.99
C GLU A 227 -2.06 18.33 -3.84
N PHE A 228 -1.98 18.85 -2.61
CA PHE A 228 -1.50 20.21 -2.35
C PHE A 228 -0.05 20.42 -2.79
N CYS A 229 0.86 19.50 -2.45
CA CYS A 229 2.27 19.59 -2.83
C CYS A 229 2.46 19.52 -4.37
N CYS A 230 1.63 18.73 -5.08
CA CYS A 230 1.63 18.73 -6.54
C CYS A 230 1.03 20.00 -7.14
N ALA A 231 -0.03 20.57 -6.54
CA ALA A 231 -0.63 21.83 -7.01
C ALA A 231 0.36 23.00 -6.87
N GLU A 232 1.10 23.05 -5.77
CA GLU A 232 2.11 24.06 -5.49
C GLU A 232 3.34 23.91 -6.41
N GLY A 233 3.79 22.67 -6.64
CA GLY A 233 4.83 22.39 -7.64
C GLY A 233 4.43 22.81 -9.06
N ASN A 234 3.18 22.57 -9.46
CA ASN A 234 2.69 23.00 -10.78
C ASN A 234 2.53 24.53 -10.89
N SER A 235 2.28 25.24 -9.78
CA SER A 235 2.24 26.71 -9.74
C SER A 235 3.64 27.33 -9.81
N ALA A 236 4.67 26.64 -9.31
CA ALA A 236 6.05 27.09 -9.38
C ALA A 236 6.69 26.92 -10.79
N TYR A 237 6.05 26.15 -11.68
CA TYR A 237 6.48 25.95 -13.07
C TYR A 237 5.78 26.87 -14.08
N LEU A 238 4.84 27.72 -13.66
CA LEU A 238 4.37 28.79 -14.52
C LEU A 238 5.52 29.80 -14.66
N PRO A 239 6.10 29.99 -15.87
CA PRO A 239 7.05 31.07 -16.06
C PRO A 239 6.29 32.36 -15.72
N GLN A 240 6.86 33.13 -14.80
CA GLN A 240 6.47 34.51 -14.59
C GLN A 240 6.52 35.16 -15.97
N ARG A 241 5.34 35.46 -16.52
CA ARG A 241 5.21 36.04 -17.85
C ARG A 241 5.93 37.38 -17.74
N ASP A 242 7.09 37.51 -18.37
CA ASP A 242 7.79 38.78 -18.49
C ASP A 242 6.88 39.73 -19.27
N GLU A 243 6.07 40.51 -18.53
CA GLU A 243 5.34 41.66 -19.08
C GLU A 243 6.30 42.85 -19.21
N GLU A 244 7.34 42.72 -20.02
CA GLU A 244 8.17 43.86 -20.45
C GLU A 244 8.59 43.71 -21.91
N GLU A 245 7.62 43.71 -22.82
CA GLU A 245 7.90 44.04 -24.22
C GLU A 245 6.66 44.66 -24.90
N GLU A 246 6.17 45.80 -24.39
CA GLU A 246 5.39 46.74 -25.23
C GLU A 246 5.26 48.15 -24.62
N ILE A 247 6.37 48.88 -24.42
CA ILE A 247 6.34 50.36 -24.51
C ILE A 247 7.54 50.81 -25.33
N GLY A 248 7.38 50.73 -26.64
CA GLY A 248 8.13 51.50 -27.61
C GLY A 248 7.19 52.43 -28.37
N LYS A 249 6.83 53.57 -27.75
CA LYS A 249 6.46 54.82 -28.43
C LYS A 249 6.86 56.01 -27.58
#